data_AF-A0A533Z5E5-F1
#
_entry.id   AF-A0A533Z5E5-F1
#
_cell.length_a   1.000
_cell.length_b   1.000
_cell.length_c   1.000
_cell.angle_alpha   90.00
_cell.angle_beta   90.00
_cell.angle_gamma   90.00
#
_symmetry.space_group_name_H-M   'P 1'
#
loop_
_entity.id
_entity.type
_entity.pdbx_description
1 polymer ?
#
loop_
_entity_poly.entity_id
_entity_poly.type
_entity_poly.pdbx_seq_one_letter_code
_entity_poly.pdbx_strand_id
1 'polypeptide(L)'
;EFLFRTGAYKDRRTEDSPQLVLLDLKLPKVDGLEVLRRMKADPRNRMIPVVMLTSSREDRDITESYRLGVNSYIVKPVNFEQFTEAVRQLGLYWLLMNEPPPIPREPR
;
A
#
# COMPACT_ATOMS: atom_id res chain seq x y z
N GLU A 1 13.43 0.30 -0.25
CA GLU A 1 14.21 -0.96 -0.39
C GLU A 1 13.37 -2.20 -0.17
N PHE A 2 12.69 -2.34 0.98
CA PHE A 2 11.84 -3.49 1.31
C PHE A 2 10.84 -3.90 0.21
N LEU A 3 10.00 -2.96 -0.26
CA LEU A 3 8.98 -3.23 -1.28
C LEU A 3 9.57 -3.63 -2.64
N PHE A 4 10.75 -3.10 -2.98
CA PHE A 4 11.36 -3.29 -4.30
C PHE A 4 12.47 -4.36 -4.30
N ARG A 5 12.69 -5.03 -3.16
CA ARG A 5 13.73 -6.04 -2.94
C ARG A 5 15.11 -5.56 -3.41
N THR A 6 15.50 -4.39 -2.91
CA THR A 6 16.82 -3.81 -3.16
C THR A 6 17.60 -3.72 -1.86
N GLY A 7 18.92 -3.47 -1.96
CA GLY A 7 19.79 -3.26 -0.81
C GLY A 7 19.76 -4.47 0.14
N ALA A 8 19.47 -4.20 1.42
CA ALA A 8 19.39 -5.22 2.46
C ALA A 8 18.28 -6.28 2.25
N TYR A 9 17.33 -6.04 1.35
CA TYR A 9 16.17 -6.92 1.11
C TYR A 9 16.22 -7.65 -0.25
N LYS A 10 17.39 -7.70 -0.90
CA LYS A 10 17.55 -8.30 -2.23
C LYS A 10 17.20 -9.79 -2.28
N ASP A 11 17.45 -10.53 -1.20
CA ASP A 11 17.27 -11.99 -1.13
C ASP A 11 15.89 -12.40 -0.57
N ARG A 12 14.96 -11.44 -0.42
CA ARG A 12 13.63 -11.68 0.14
C ARG A 12 12.75 -12.45 -0.85
N ARG A 13 12.06 -13.47 -0.35
CA ARG A 13 11.21 -14.34 -1.18
C ARG A 13 9.88 -13.67 -1.49
N THR A 14 9.21 -14.16 -2.53
CA THR A 14 7.88 -13.67 -2.88
C THR A 14 6.82 -14.04 -1.86
N GLU A 15 6.97 -15.18 -1.18
CA GLU A 15 6.09 -15.59 -0.08
C GLU A 15 6.10 -14.62 1.11
N ASP A 16 7.20 -13.88 1.29
CA ASP A 16 7.35 -12.93 2.39
C ASP A 16 6.74 -11.55 2.07
N SER A 17 6.13 -11.39 0.89
CA SER A 17 5.49 -10.14 0.44
C SER A 17 4.43 -9.65 1.43
N PRO A 18 4.27 -8.33 1.63
CA PRO A 18 3.23 -7.85 2.53
C PRO A 18 1.84 -8.18 1.96
N GLN A 19 0.91 -8.55 2.83
CA GLN A 19 -0.49 -8.80 2.45
C GLN A 19 -1.26 -7.50 2.17
N LEU A 20 -0.81 -6.39 2.77
CA LEU A 20 -1.38 -5.05 2.64
C LEU A 20 -0.27 -4.01 2.78
N VAL A 21 -0.34 -2.93 2.00
CA VAL A 21 0.50 -1.75 2.19
C VAL A 21 -0.37 -0.55 2.53
N LEU A 22 -0.12 0.06 3.70
CA LEU A 22 -0.61 1.38 4.03
C LEU A 22 0.45 2.40 3.59
N LEU A 23 0.09 3.26 2.63
CA LEU A 23 1.02 4.18 1.99
C LEU A 23 0.64 5.63 2.30
N ASP A 24 1.57 6.39 2.86
CA ASP A 24 1.39 7.84 2.96
C ASP A 24 1.80 8.50 1.64
N LEU A 25 1.10 9.57 1.26
CA LEU A 25 1.45 10.42 0.14
C LEU A 25 2.65 11.32 0.49
N LYS A 26 2.63 11.93 1.68
CA LYS A 26 3.62 12.93 2.10
C LYS A 26 4.74 12.23 2.87
N LEU A 27 5.51 11.41 2.18
CA LEU A 27 6.68 10.75 2.76
C LEU A 27 7.89 11.71 2.80
N PRO A 28 8.74 11.63 3.83
CA PRO A 28 10.02 12.31 3.81
C PRO A 28 10.91 11.65 2.74
N LYS A 29 11.52 12.46 1.88
CA LYS A 29 12.51 12.09 0.84
C LYS A 29 11.96 11.45 -0.45
N VAL A 30 10.76 10.88 -0.46
CA VAL A 30 10.17 10.23 -1.65
C VAL A 30 8.70 10.61 -1.77
N ASP A 31 8.17 10.72 -2.98
CA ASP A 31 6.74 10.93 -3.21
C ASP A 31 5.97 9.61 -3.13
N GLY A 32 4.91 9.55 -2.30
CA GLY A 32 4.05 8.37 -2.20
C GLY A 32 3.38 7.97 -3.52
N LEU A 33 3.02 8.92 -4.40
CA LEU A 33 2.49 8.58 -5.72
C LEU A 33 3.53 7.88 -6.59
N GLU A 34 4.80 8.30 -6.51
CA GLU A 34 5.88 7.65 -7.22
C GLU A 34 6.13 6.24 -6.69
N VAL A 35 6.01 6.02 -5.38
CA VAL A 35 6.06 4.69 -4.78
C VAL A 35 4.92 3.81 -5.30
N LEU A 36 3.69 4.32 -5.28
CA LEU A 36 2.51 3.61 -5.81
C LEU A 36 2.71 3.25 -7.29
N ARG A 37 3.14 4.20 -8.12
CA ARG A 37 3.41 4.00 -9.54
C ARG A 37 4.42 2.88 -9.76
N ARG A 38 5.54 2.88 -9.02
CA ARG A 38 6.55 1.82 -9.11
C ARG A 38 6.02 0.47 -8.66
N MET A 39 5.24 0.42 -7.58
CA MET A 39 4.64 -0.83 -7.11
C MET A 39 3.69 -1.42 -8.15
N LYS A 40 2.85 -0.59 -8.77
CA LYS A 40 1.85 -1.03 -9.75
C LYS A 40 2.45 -1.37 -11.11
N ALA A 41 3.62 -0.82 -11.43
CA ALA A 41 4.40 -1.20 -12.62
C ALA A 41 5.19 -2.52 -12.45
N ASP A 42 5.55 -2.92 -11.22
CA ASP A 42 6.33 -4.13 -10.95
C ASP A 42 5.42 -5.37 -10.85
N PRO A 43 5.57 -6.39 -11.72
CA PRO A 43 4.76 -7.61 -11.69
C PRO A 43 4.76 -8.34 -10.34
N ARG A 44 5.83 -8.20 -9.55
CA ARG A 44 5.98 -8.82 -8.22
C ARG A 44 5.12 -8.14 -7.17
N ASN A 45 4.78 -6.86 -7.37
CA ASN A 45 4.10 -6.02 -6.39
C ASN A 45 2.72 -5.54 -6.83
N ARG A 46 2.41 -5.53 -8.14
CA ARG A 46 1.21 -4.88 -8.69
C ARG A 46 -0.10 -5.40 -8.12
N MET A 47 -0.12 -6.66 -7.68
CA MET A 47 -1.29 -7.30 -7.08
C MET A 47 -1.45 -6.98 -5.60
N ILE A 48 -0.41 -6.51 -4.91
CA ILE A 48 -0.50 -6.21 -3.47
C ILE A 48 -1.53 -5.10 -3.26
N PRO A 49 -2.52 -5.31 -2.37
CA PRO A 49 -3.45 -4.27 -1.97
C PRO A 49 -2.71 -3.07 -1.37
N VAL A 50 -2.99 -1.89 -1.90
CA VAL A 50 -2.45 -0.62 -1.38
C VAL A 50 -3.61 0.26 -0.95
N VAL A 51 -3.52 0.79 0.27
CA VAL A 51 -4.43 1.80 0.81
C VAL A 51 -3.63 3.07 1.04
N MET A 52 -4.03 4.18 0.42
CA MET A 52 -3.47 5.47 0.82
C MET A 52 -3.99 5.81 2.21
N LEU A 53 -3.09 6.16 3.13
CA LEU A 53 -3.42 6.69 4.44
C LEU A 53 -2.64 7.99 4.64
N THR A 54 -3.27 9.12 4.31
CA THR A 54 -2.57 10.41 4.20
C THR A 54 -3.40 11.59 4.70
N SER A 55 -2.78 12.73 5.01
CA SER A 55 -3.50 13.95 5.40
C SER A 55 -4.06 14.76 4.23
N SER A 56 -3.64 14.47 2.99
CA SER A 56 -4.15 15.17 1.81
C SER A 56 -5.64 14.87 1.60
N ARG A 57 -6.38 15.91 1.24
CA ARG A 57 -7.79 15.86 0.81
C ARG A 57 -7.97 16.42 -0.61
N GLU A 58 -6.87 16.64 -1.33
CA GLU A 58 -6.92 17.25 -2.65
C GLU A 58 -7.50 16.26 -3.66
N ASP A 59 -8.54 16.68 -4.40
CA ASP A 59 -9.21 15.84 -5.41
C ASP A 59 -8.25 15.30 -6.45
N ARG A 60 -7.20 16.07 -6.76
CA ARG A 60 -6.12 15.65 -7.67
C ARG A 60 -5.37 14.44 -7.14
N ASP A 61 -4.97 14.46 -5.87
CA ASP A 61 -4.23 13.37 -5.25
C ASP A 61 -5.08 12.10 -5.14
N ILE A 62 -6.36 12.26 -4.79
CA ILE A 62 -7.33 11.17 -4.71
C ILE A 62 -7.50 10.55 -6.11
N THR A 63 -7.80 11.37 -7.11
CA THR A 63 -8.04 10.92 -8.50
C THR A 63 -6.82 10.21 -9.07
N GLU A 64 -5.62 10.77 -8.89
CA GLU A 64 -4.40 10.16 -9.43
C GLU A 64 -4.07 8.84 -8.72
N SER A 65 -4.28 8.76 -7.40
CA SER A 65 -4.08 7.51 -6.66
C SER A 65 -4.98 6.38 -7.19
N TYR A 66 -6.26 6.68 -7.44
CA TYR A 66 -7.19 5.70 -8.01
C TYR A 66 -6.86 5.36 -9.47
N ARG A 67 -6.42 6.33 -10.29
CA ARG A 67 -5.95 6.07 -11.67
C ARG A 67 -4.76 5.10 -11.68
N LEU A 68 -3.85 5.22 -10.71
CA LEU A 68 -2.71 4.32 -10.56
C LEU A 68 -3.08 2.94 -10.02
N GLY A 69 -4.34 2.71 -9.62
CA GLY A 69 -4.83 1.42 -9.15
C GLY A 69 -4.67 1.21 -7.65
N VAL A 70 -4.74 2.26 -6.84
CA VAL A 70 -4.91 2.10 -5.38
C VAL A 70 -6.25 1.45 -5.08
N ASN A 71 -6.29 0.65 -4.02
CA ASN A 71 -7.51 -0.07 -3.64
C ASN A 71 -8.44 0.78 -2.78
N SER A 72 -7.88 1.68 -1.97
CA SER A 72 -8.65 2.62 -1.15
C SER A 72 -7.83 3.87 -0.80
N TYR A 73 -8.51 4.95 -0.47
CA TYR A 73 -7.92 6.21 -0.02
C TYR A 73 -8.59 6.66 1.28
N ILE A 74 -7.78 6.82 2.33
CA ILE A 74 -8.25 7.21 3.66
C ILE A 74 -7.49 8.44 4.09
N VAL A 75 -8.25 9.48 4.42
CA VAL A 75 -7.69 10.67 5.04
C VAL A 75 -7.40 10.34 6.50
N LYS A 76 -6.15 10.55 6.93
CA LYS A 76 -5.72 10.32 8.31
C LYS A 76 -6.66 11.03 9.27
N PRO A 77 -7.26 10.29 10.22
CA PRO A 77 -8.03 10.91 11.27
C PRO A 77 -7.15 11.86 12.09
N VAL A 78 -7.76 12.95 12.55
CA VAL A 78 -7.05 14.06 13.20
C VAL A 78 -6.61 13.73 14.63
N ASN A 79 -7.32 12.83 15.30
CA ASN A 79 -7.00 12.40 16.66
C ASN A 79 -6.59 10.92 16.72
N PHE A 80 -5.87 10.59 17.79
CA PHE A 80 -5.26 9.27 17.99
C PHE A 80 -6.30 8.15 18.16
N GLU A 81 -7.42 8.42 18.82
CA GLU A 81 -8.48 7.43 19.03
C GLU A 81 -9.13 7.02 17.71
N GLN A 82 -9.51 8.00 16.88
CA GLN A 82 -10.06 7.75 15.54
C GLN A 82 -9.03 7.09 14.63
N PHE A 83 -7.76 7.45 14.74
CA PHE A 83 -6.68 6.80 13.98
C PHE A 83 -6.57 5.32 14.36
N THR A 84 -6.56 5.01 15.66
CA THR A 84 -6.49 3.64 16.18
C THR A 84 -7.68 2.81 15.71
N GLU A 85 -8.88 3.38 15.77
CA GLU A 85 -10.09 2.72 15.30
C GLU A 85 -10.06 2.50 13.77
N ALA A 86 -9.62 3.49 12.99
CA ALA A 86 -9.49 3.34 11.54
C ALA A 86 -8.50 2.22 11.15
N VAL A 87 -7.35 2.15 11.83
CA VAL A 87 -6.35 1.08 11.61
C VAL A 87 -6.92 -0.29 12.01
N ARG A 88 -7.67 -0.37 13.11
CA ARG A 88 -8.34 -1.62 13.53
C ARG A 88 -9.34 -2.09 12.47
N GLN A 89 -10.19 -1.20 11.97
CA GLN A 89 -11.17 -1.51 10.93
C GLN A 89 -10.51 -1.96 9.62
N LEU A 90 -9.42 -1.27 9.23
CA LEU A 90 -8.60 -1.68 8.10
C LEU A 90 -8.04 -3.09 8.27
N GLY A 91 -7.50 -3.41 9.45
CA GLY A 91 -6.97 -4.75 9.73
C GLY A 91 -8.05 -5.83 9.64
N LEU A 92 -9.21 -5.60 10.26
CA LEU A 92 -10.34 -6.54 10.19
C LEU A 92 -10.78 -6.78 8.74
N TYR A 93 -10.96 -5.71 7.97
CA TYR A 93 -11.41 -5.83 6.59
C TYR A 93 -10.35 -6.52 5.72
N TRP A 94 -9.14 -5.96 5.64
CA TRP A 94 -8.14 -6.40 4.65
C TRP A 94 -7.49 -7.73 4.98
N LEU A 95 -7.37 -8.09 6.26
CA LEU A 95 -6.61 -9.27 6.68
C LEU A 95 -7.51 -10.44 7.11
N LEU A 96 -8.76 -10.20 7.54
CA LEU A 96 -9.65 -11.25 8.01
C LEU A 96 -10.88 -11.48 7.12
N MET A 97 -11.40 -10.43 6.47
CA MET A 97 -12.61 -10.53 5.64
C MET A 97 -12.33 -10.57 4.14
N ASN A 98 -11.35 -9.80 3.68
CA ASN A 98 -11.00 -9.71 2.28
C ASN A 98 -10.19 -10.93 1.86
N GLU A 99 -10.60 -11.56 0.76
CA GLU A 99 -9.78 -12.57 0.10
C GLU A 99 -8.63 -11.89 -0.65
N PRO A 100 -7.36 -12.12 -0.28
CA PRO A 100 -6.24 -11.48 -0.93
C PRO A 100 -6.02 -12.07 -2.33
N PRO A 101 -5.43 -11.29 -3.26
CA PRO A 101 -5.05 -11.84 -4.55
C PRO A 101 -4.02 -12.97 -4.36
N PRO A 102 -3.98 -13.96 -5.27
CA PRO A 102 -3.05 -15.07 -5.16
C PRO A 102 -1.60 -14.56 -5.20
N ILE A 103 -0.77 -15.07 -4.29
CA ILE A 103 0.66 -14.74 -4.26
C ILE A 103 1.26 -15.25 -5.59
N PRO A 104 1.89 -14.39 -6.40
CA PRO A 104 2.58 -14.83 -7.60
C PRO A 104 3.66 -15.82 -7.20
N ARG A 105 3.51 -17.09 -7.59
CA ARG A 105 4.59 -18.06 -7.40
C ARG A 105 5.71 -17.71 -8.36
N GLU A 106 6.94 -17.66 -7.86
CA GLU A 106 8.10 -17.57 -8.75
C GLU A 106 8.07 -18.78 -9.69
N PRO A 107 8.26 -18.59 -11.01
CA PRO A 107 8.43 -19.70 -11.92
C PRO A 107 9.63 -20.53 -11.44
N ARG A 108 9.40 -21.83 -11.22
CA ARG A 108 10.46 -22.80 -10.91
C ARG A 108 11.50 -22.87 -12.00
#